data_AF-A0A2N3DV78-F1
#
_entry.id   AF-A0A2N3DV78-F1
#
_cell.length_a   1.000
_cell.length_b   1.000
_cell.length_c   1.000
_cell.angle_alpha   90.00
_cell.angle_beta   90.00
_cell.angle_gamma   90.00
#
_symmetry.space_group_name_H-M   'P 1'
#
loop_
_entity.id
_entity.type
_entity.pdbx_description
1 polymer ?
#
loop_
_entity_poly.entity_id
_entity_poly.type
_entity_poly.pdbx_seq_one_letter_code
_entity_poly.pdbx_strand_id
1 'polypeptide(L)'
;MSDTRKLWTLLGVLLVVSFSVLLWSGTRIYEAAPPMPDRVVAADGTTIYSRAEIEKGRQVWQSMGGMQLGSIWGHGGYVAPDWSADWLHREALAVLDGWAQTEDGVPYTELGAERQAALEGRLRGVMRTNTYDPETKTITLGNERAQAIREVSTHYESLFGDDPATAELREAYAMKNGTVPDAENRRVLSAFFWWTAWAAGTERPDDTITYTNNWPHEPLIGNKPPASTFLWSAFSVTFLLAGIGLLGWHHAVTH
;
A
#
# COMPACT_ATOMS: atom_id res chain seq x y z
N MET A 1 -46.47 19.59 -18.37
CA MET A 1 -45.30 20.05 -17.60
C MET A 1 -44.34 20.71 -18.58
N SER A 2 -43.91 21.95 -18.35
CA SER A 2 -42.91 22.60 -19.20
C SER A 2 -41.61 21.78 -19.24
N ASP A 3 -40.91 21.76 -20.38
CA ASP A 3 -39.70 20.96 -20.57
C ASP A 3 -38.64 21.25 -19.51
N THR A 4 -38.55 22.49 -19.05
CA THR A 4 -37.69 22.89 -17.92
C THR A 4 -38.00 22.12 -16.64
N ARG A 5 -39.27 21.91 -16.28
CA ARG A 5 -39.64 21.17 -15.06
C ARG A 5 -39.21 19.70 -15.13
N LYS A 6 -39.28 19.09 -16.33
CA LYS A 6 -38.79 17.72 -16.55
C LYS A 6 -37.28 17.62 -16.38
N LEU A 7 -36.52 18.56 -16.97
CA LEU A 7 -35.06 18.61 -16.85
C LEU A 7 -34.60 18.80 -15.39
N TRP A 8 -35.24 19.70 -14.64
CA TRP A 8 -34.96 19.87 -13.21
C TRP A 8 -35.30 18.64 -12.37
N THR A 9 -36.39 17.96 -12.70
CA THR A 9 -36.74 16.70 -12.02
C THR A 9 -35.68 15.62 -12.30
N LEU A 10 -35.26 15.47 -13.56
CA LEU A 10 -34.22 14.52 -13.95
C LEU A 10 -32.89 14.82 -13.26
N LEU A 11 -32.48 16.10 -13.23
CA LEU A 11 -31.28 16.53 -12.51
C LEU A 11 -31.38 16.23 -11.01
N GLY A 12 -32.53 16.53 -10.39
CA GLY A 12 -32.76 16.22 -8.98
C GLY A 12 -32.62 14.72 -8.68
N VAL A 13 -33.23 13.87 -9.51
CA VAL A 13 -33.10 12.40 -9.40
C VAL A 13 -31.65 11.96 -9.57
N LEU A 14 -30.95 12.48 -10.59
CA LEU A 14 -29.55 12.15 -10.86
C LEU A 14 -28.66 12.47 -9.65
N LEU A 15 -28.83 13.66 -9.05
CA LEU A 15 -28.07 14.08 -7.88
C LEU A 15 -28.37 13.17 -6.68
N VAL A 16 -29.65 12.91 -6.39
CA VAL A 16 -30.04 12.05 -5.27
C VAL A 16 -29.43 10.65 -5.41
N VAL A 17 -29.52 10.05 -6.60
CA VAL A 17 -28.96 8.72 -6.86
C VAL A 17 -27.42 8.74 -6.73
N SER A 18 -26.76 9.71 -7.35
CA SER A 18 -25.29 9.83 -7.33
C SER A 18 -24.74 10.02 -5.91
N PHE A 19 -25.36 10.92 -5.13
CA PHE A 19 -24.96 11.15 -3.73
C PHE A 19 -25.27 9.96 -2.83
N SER A 20 -26.35 9.23 -3.08
CA SER A 20 -26.66 8.01 -2.33
C SER A 20 -25.58 6.93 -2.53
N VAL A 21 -25.14 6.74 -3.78
CA VAL A 21 -24.03 5.81 -4.08
C VAL A 21 -22.72 6.28 -3.45
N LEU A 22 -22.43 7.58 -3.50
CA LEU A 22 -21.23 8.16 -2.87
C LEU A 22 -21.20 7.92 -1.36
N LEU A 23 -22.30 8.24 -0.66
CA LEU A 23 -22.41 8.06 0.79
C LEU A 23 -22.31 6.58 1.19
N TRP A 24 -23.00 5.71 0.45
CA TRP A 24 -22.90 4.26 0.66
C TRP A 24 -21.47 3.75 0.47
N SER A 25 -20.79 4.15 -0.61
CA SER A 25 -19.38 3.80 -0.84
C SER A 25 -18.47 4.30 0.28
N GLY A 26 -18.68 5.55 0.74
CA GLY A 26 -17.93 6.12 1.86
C GLY A 26 -18.07 5.32 3.17
N THR A 27 -19.28 4.84 3.49
CA THR A 27 -19.49 3.98 4.66
C THR A 27 -18.75 2.64 4.54
N ARG A 28 -18.74 2.04 3.33
CA ARG A 28 -17.99 0.80 3.08
C ARG A 28 -16.49 0.98 3.19
N ILE A 29 -15.95 2.11 2.73
CA ILE A 29 -14.53 2.43 2.88
C ILE A 29 -14.15 2.52 4.36
N TYR A 30 -14.99 3.15 5.19
CA TYR A 30 -14.72 3.28 6.63
C TYR A 30 -14.72 1.91 7.34
N GLU A 31 -15.67 1.04 7.01
CA GLU A 31 -15.79 -0.31 7.60
C GLU A 31 -14.65 -1.25 7.16
N ALA A 32 -14.20 -1.13 5.90
CA ALA A 32 -13.24 -2.06 5.29
C ALA A 32 -11.80 -1.52 5.22
N ALA A 33 -11.53 -0.36 5.83
CA ALA A 33 -10.19 0.23 5.87
C ALA A 33 -9.19 -0.70 6.59
N PRO A 34 -7.90 -0.69 6.21
CA PRO A 34 -6.87 -1.41 6.95
C PRO A 34 -6.85 -0.91 8.41
N PRO A 35 -6.92 -1.81 9.41
CA PRO A 35 -6.97 -1.41 10.80
C PRO A 35 -5.64 -0.78 11.21
N MET A 36 -5.73 0.25 12.05
CA MET A 36 -4.56 0.75 12.76
C MET A 36 -4.39 -0.09 14.03
N PRO A 37 -3.28 -0.84 14.21
CA PRO A 37 -3.06 -1.63 15.42
C PRO A 37 -2.74 -0.74 16.63
N ASP A 38 -3.01 -1.24 17.83
CA ASP A 38 -2.52 -0.64 19.08
C ASP A 38 -1.04 -0.95 19.29
N ARG A 39 -0.61 -2.14 18.89
CA ARG A 39 0.79 -2.58 18.91
C ARG A 39 1.09 -3.61 17.83
N VAL A 40 2.35 -3.68 17.44
CA VAL A 40 2.93 -4.66 16.55
C VAL A 40 4.01 -5.38 17.35
N VAL A 41 3.95 -6.69 17.41
CA VAL A 41 4.85 -7.51 18.23
C VAL A 41 5.49 -8.61 17.40
N ALA A 42 6.72 -8.96 17.73
CA ALA A 42 7.35 -10.19 17.25
C ALA A 42 6.78 -11.41 17.99
N ALA A 43 7.00 -12.60 17.44
CA ALA A 43 6.54 -13.87 18.02
C ALA A 43 7.16 -14.15 19.40
N ASP A 44 8.33 -13.58 19.69
CA ASP A 44 8.97 -13.62 21.01
C ASP A 44 8.38 -12.63 22.04
N GLY A 45 7.38 -11.83 21.65
CA GLY A 45 6.72 -10.83 22.49
C GLY A 45 7.37 -9.44 22.48
N THR A 46 8.47 -9.26 21.77
CA THR A 46 9.13 -7.94 21.63
C THR A 46 8.22 -6.99 20.87
N THR A 47 7.99 -5.79 21.41
CA THR A 47 7.24 -4.74 20.71
C THR A 47 8.10 -4.14 19.61
N ILE A 48 7.57 -4.11 18.38
CA ILE A 48 8.20 -3.54 17.20
C ILE A 48 7.76 -2.08 17.03
N TYR A 49 6.43 -1.88 16.99
CA TYR A 49 5.81 -0.55 16.87
C TYR A 49 4.56 -0.45 17.73
N SER A 50 4.30 0.74 18.24
CA SER A 50 3.04 1.14 18.88
C SER A 50 2.20 2.00 17.93
N ARG A 51 0.89 2.10 18.19
CA ARG A 51 0.01 3.05 17.50
C ARG A 51 0.59 4.46 17.48
N ALA A 52 1.11 4.92 18.62
CA ALA A 52 1.64 6.27 18.78
C ALA A 52 2.82 6.52 17.84
N GLU A 53 3.70 5.53 17.65
CA GLU A 53 4.83 5.62 16.72
C GLU A 53 4.36 5.65 15.26
N ILE A 54 3.39 4.81 14.86
CA ILE A 54 2.84 4.82 13.50
C ILE A 54 2.17 6.18 13.20
N GLU A 55 1.37 6.69 14.14
CA GLU A 55 0.71 7.99 13.99
C GLU A 55 1.70 9.16 14.00
N LYS A 56 2.75 9.10 14.83
CA LYS A 56 3.83 10.07 14.84
C LYS A 56 4.63 10.03 13.54
N GLY A 57 4.95 8.84 13.03
CA GLY A 57 5.59 8.64 11.74
C GLY A 57 4.80 9.28 10.59
N ARG A 58 3.47 9.14 10.60
CA ARG A 58 2.59 9.83 9.64
C ARG A 58 2.70 11.35 9.74
N GLN A 59 2.78 11.91 10.95
CA GLN A 59 2.96 13.35 11.15
C GLN A 59 4.33 13.82 10.66
N VAL A 60 5.39 13.05 10.92
CA VAL A 60 6.74 13.32 10.39
C VAL A 60 6.71 13.32 8.86
N TRP A 61 6.11 12.30 8.25
CA TRP A 61 5.94 12.23 6.79
C TRP A 61 5.22 13.46 6.22
N GLN A 62 4.11 13.88 6.85
CA GLN A 62 3.41 15.11 6.47
C GLN A 62 4.29 16.35 6.59
N SER A 63 5.09 16.45 7.66
CA SER A 63 5.94 17.62 7.94
C SER A 63 7.09 17.79 6.94
N MET A 64 7.59 16.71 6.35
CA MET A 64 8.65 16.75 5.33
C MET A 64 8.12 16.96 3.90
N GLY A 65 6.81 17.25 3.74
CA GLY A 65 6.16 17.52 2.45
C GLY A 65 5.20 16.43 2.00
N GLY A 66 5.17 15.28 2.69
CA GLY A 66 4.25 14.17 2.42
C GLY A 66 4.29 13.70 0.97
N MET A 67 3.14 13.83 0.29
CA MET A 67 2.95 13.46 -1.12
C MET A 67 3.72 14.35 -2.11
N GLN A 68 4.38 15.42 -1.68
CA GLN A 68 5.18 16.26 -2.58
C GLN A 68 6.59 15.68 -2.82
N LEU A 69 7.07 14.81 -1.93
CA LEU A 69 8.40 14.22 -2.04
C LEU A 69 8.39 12.93 -2.86
N GLY A 70 7.51 12.00 -2.48
CA GLY A 70 7.27 10.73 -3.15
C GLY A 70 5.79 10.37 -3.01
N SER A 71 5.47 9.08 -3.13
CA SER A 71 4.08 8.60 -3.05
C SER A 71 3.85 7.61 -1.91
N ILE A 72 2.58 7.53 -1.49
CA ILE A 72 2.05 6.48 -0.60
C ILE A 72 0.79 5.94 -1.29
N TRP A 73 0.69 4.62 -1.44
CA TRP A 73 -0.44 3.98 -2.12
C TRP A 73 -0.73 4.56 -3.51
N GLY A 74 0.32 4.90 -4.26
CA GLY A 74 0.27 5.42 -5.62
C GLY A 74 -0.09 6.90 -5.74
N HIS A 75 -0.31 7.60 -4.62
CA HIS A 75 -0.66 9.02 -4.60
C HIS A 75 0.54 9.86 -4.12
N GLY A 76 1.04 10.73 -4.99
CA GLY A 76 2.08 11.71 -4.65
C GLY A 76 3.01 12.04 -5.80
N GLY A 77 4.24 12.44 -5.46
CA GLY A 77 5.30 12.75 -6.40
C GLY A 77 5.86 11.49 -7.07
N TYR A 78 6.52 11.68 -8.21
CA TYR A 78 7.00 10.60 -9.08
C TYR A 78 8.51 10.57 -9.26
N VAL A 79 9.26 11.43 -8.55
CA VAL A 79 10.73 11.44 -8.59
C VAL A 79 11.28 10.47 -7.55
N ALA A 80 10.96 10.69 -6.28
CA ALA A 80 11.19 9.68 -5.25
C ALA A 80 10.19 8.52 -5.42
N PRO A 81 10.51 7.31 -4.91
CA PRO A 81 9.65 6.14 -5.08
C PRO A 81 8.31 6.27 -4.33
N ASP A 82 7.43 5.30 -4.55
CA ASP A 82 6.33 5.04 -3.62
C ASP A 82 6.90 4.31 -2.39
N TRP A 83 6.80 4.92 -1.21
CA TRP A 83 7.38 4.38 0.01
C TRP A 83 6.69 3.11 0.51
N SER A 84 5.42 2.90 0.14
CA SER A 84 4.70 1.66 0.50
C SER A 84 5.18 0.50 -0.37
N ALA A 85 5.42 0.76 -1.66
CA ALA A 85 5.93 -0.25 -2.59
C ALA A 85 7.41 -0.55 -2.37
N ASP A 86 8.24 0.47 -2.20
CA ASP A 86 9.68 0.31 -1.95
C ASP A 86 9.92 -0.41 -0.61
N TRP A 87 9.17 -0.05 0.45
CA TRP A 87 9.24 -0.78 1.72
C TRP A 87 8.84 -2.24 1.54
N LEU A 88 7.69 -2.50 0.91
CA LEU A 88 7.17 -3.86 0.72
C LEU A 88 8.18 -4.76 0.00
N HIS A 89 8.81 -4.23 -1.05
CA HIS A 89 9.82 -4.94 -1.83
C HIS A 89 11.08 -5.22 -1.00
N ARG A 90 11.61 -4.21 -0.31
CA ARG A 90 12.81 -4.35 0.54
C ARG A 90 12.58 -5.32 1.71
N GLU A 91 11.41 -5.28 2.34
CA GLU A 91 11.04 -6.21 3.41
C GLU A 91 10.94 -7.64 2.87
N ALA A 92 10.33 -7.83 1.69
CA ALA A 92 10.27 -9.14 1.03
C ALA A 92 11.67 -9.70 0.73
N LEU A 93 12.56 -8.89 0.16
CA LEU A 93 13.94 -9.30 -0.11
C LEU A 93 14.74 -9.59 1.16
N ALA A 94 14.63 -8.75 2.20
CA ALA A 94 15.32 -8.96 3.47
C ALA A 94 14.88 -10.27 4.16
N VAL A 95 13.59 -10.62 4.09
CA VAL A 95 13.11 -11.93 4.57
C VAL A 95 13.72 -13.08 3.75
N LEU A 96 13.73 -12.97 2.42
CA LEU A 96 14.30 -14.00 1.53
C LEU A 96 15.80 -14.19 1.75
N ASP A 97 16.56 -13.09 1.83
CA ASP A 97 18.00 -13.12 2.12
C ASP A 97 18.28 -13.70 3.50
N GLY A 98 17.48 -13.35 4.51
CA GLY A 98 17.60 -13.93 5.85
C GLY A 98 17.41 -15.44 5.87
N TRP A 99 16.42 -15.96 5.11
CA TRP A 99 16.23 -17.41 4.95
C TRP A 99 17.34 -18.06 4.14
N ALA A 100 17.73 -17.49 3.00
CA ALA A 100 18.80 -18.00 2.15
C ALA A 100 20.13 -18.10 2.94
N GLN A 101 20.46 -17.06 3.69
CA GLN A 101 21.68 -17.04 4.50
C GLN A 101 21.64 -18.08 5.63
N THR A 102 20.49 -18.30 6.25
CA THR A 102 20.33 -19.24 7.38
C THR A 102 20.30 -20.69 6.91
N GLU A 103 19.61 -20.97 5.79
CA GLU A 103 19.32 -22.32 5.33
C GLU A 103 20.36 -22.83 4.31
N ASP A 104 20.95 -21.94 3.51
CA ASP A 104 21.84 -22.28 2.39
C ASP A 104 23.23 -21.61 2.48
N GLY A 105 23.38 -20.59 3.33
CA GLY A 105 24.67 -19.92 3.57
C GLY A 105 25.08 -18.90 2.50
N VAL A 106 24.20 -18.60 1.54
CA VAL A 106 24.45 -17.69 0.41
C VAL A 106 23.31 -16.66 0.27
N PRO A 107 23.53 -15.51 -0.42
CA PRO A 107 22.47 -14.56 -0.73
C PRO A 107 21.33 -15.18 -1.55
N TYR A 108 20.12 -14.65 -1.42
CA TYR A 108 18.94 -15.13 -2.17
C TYR A 108 19.17 -15.14 -3.69
N THR A 109 19.90 -14.15 -4.18
CA THR A 109 20.21 -13.97 -5.61
C THR A 109 21.17 -15.02 -6.17
N GLU A 110 21.92 -15.72 -5.32
CA GLU A 110 22.85 -16.78 -5.71
C GLU A 110 22.22 -18.19 -5.68
N LEU A 111 21.00 -18.31 -5.16
CA LEU A 111 20.26 -19.56 -5.13
C LEU A 111 19.82 -19.99 -6.53
N GLY A 112 19.76 -21.31 -6.75
CA GLY A 112 19.13 -21.87 -7.95
C GLY A 112 17.63 -21.61 -8.00
N ALA A 113 17.06 -21.54 -9.21
CA ALA A 113 15.65 -21.16 -9.44
C ALA A 113 14.63 -22.02 -8.66
N GLU A 114 14.89 -23.32 -8.50
CA GLU A 114 14.03 -24.21 -7.69
C GLU A 114 13.98 -23.78 -6.23
N ARG A 115 15.15 -23.43 -5.67
CA ARG A 115 15.27 -23.00 -4.28
C ARG A 115 14.67 -21.61 -4.06
N GLN A 116 14.89 -20.69 -5.01
CA GLN A 116 14.24 -19.38 -5.01
C GLN A 116 12.72 -19.54 -5.01
N ALA A 117 12.15 -20.35 -5.90
CA ALA A 117 10.71 -20.59 -5.97
C ALA A 117 10.14 -21.17 -4.67
N ALA A 118 10.88 -22.06 -3.99
CA ALA A 118 10.47 -22.60 -2.69
C ALA A 118 10.40 -21.50 -1.62
N LEU A 119 11.41 -20.63 -1.54
CA LEU A 119 11.43 -19.51 -0.59
C LEU A 119 10.36 -18.46 -0.90
N GLU A 120 10.13 -18.12 -2.18
CA GLU A 120 9.03 -17.23 -2.58
C GLU A 120 7.66 -17.80 -2.23
N GLY A 121 7.46 -19.11 -2.39
CA GLY A 121 6.23 -19.80 -1.98
C GLY A 121 5.95 -19.64 -0.48
N ARG A 122 6.99 -19.80 0.35
CA ARG A 122 6.92 -19.55 1.80
C ARG A 122 6.69 -18.08 2.12
N LEU A 123 7.37 -17.16 1.43
CA LEU A 123 7.24 -15.72 1.60
C LEU A 123 5.81 -15.27 1.39
N ARG A 124 5.13 -15.77 0.35
CA ARG A 124 3.71 -15.48 0.10
C ARG A 124 2.84 -15.80 1.32
N GLY A 125 3.04 -16.97 1.93
CA GLY A 125 2.32 -17.34 3.16
C GLY A 125 2.59 -16.35 4.30
N VAL A 126 3.85 -16.00 4.54
CA VAL A 126 4.25 -15.11 5.65
C VAL A 126 3.79 -13.67 5.45
N MET A 127 3.92 -13.13 4.24
CA MET A 127 3.63 -11.72 3.96
C MET A 127 2.14 -11.44 3.81
N ARG A 128 1.37 -12.39 3.24
CA ARG A 128 -0.06 -12.21 2.93
C ARG A 128 -0.99 -12.54 4.08
N THR A 129 -0.60 -13.47 4.96
CA THR A 129 -1.44 -13.90 6.07
C THR A 129 -1.73 -12.74 7.02
N ASN A 130 -3.01 -12.53 7.31
CA ASN A 130 -3.43 -11.52 8.26
C ASN A 130 -3.31 -12.00 9.70
N THR A 131 -2.39 -11.40 10.45
CA THR A 131 -2.14 -11.69 11.85
C THR A 131 -2.66 -10.61 12.80
N TYR A 132 -3.54 -9.74 12.31
CA TYR A 132 -4.24 -8.76 13.14
C TYR A 132 -5.33 -9.43 13.97
N ASP A 133 -5.24 -9.31 15.28
CA ASP A 133 -6.29 -9.70 16.21
C ASP A 133 -7.19 -8.48 16.53
N PRO A 134 -8.49 -8.50 16.18
CA PRO A 134 -9.41 -7.40 16.44
C PRO A 134 -9.75 -7.20 17.93
N GLU A 135 -9.64 -8.22 18.78
CA GLU A 135 -9.93 -8.12 20.20
C GLU A 135 -8.83 -7.36 20.93
N THR A 136 -7.57 -7.74 20.67
CA THR A 136 -6.39 -7.11 21.28
C THR A 136 -5.81 -5.96 20.47
N LYS A 137 -6.30 -5.74 19.24
CA LYS A 137 -5.80 -4.79 18.25
C LYS A 137 -4.30 -4.94 17.98
N THR A 138 -3.80 -6.18 18.00
CA THR A 138 -2.37 -6.48 17.90
C THR A 138 -2.07 -7.17 16.58
N ILE A 139 -0.98 -6.79 15.92
CA ILE A 139 -0.40 -7.55 14.81
C ILE A 139 0.80 -8.34 15.36
N THR A 140 0.79 -9.66 15.17
CA THR A 140 1.92 -10.52 15.56
C THR A 140 2.69 -10.99 14.33
N LEU A 141 4.00 -10.76 14.31
CA LEU A 141 4.88 -11.12 13.19
C LEU A 141 5.88 -12.20 13.58
N GLY A 142 6.28 -13.03 12.63
CA GLY A 142 7.42 -13.94 12.80
C GLY A 142 8.70 -13.17 13.10
N ASN A 143 9.62 -13.80 13.84
CA ASN A 143 10.88 -13.17 14.25
C ASN A 143 11.76 -12.79 13.05
N GLU A 144 11.70 -13.58 11.97
CA GLU A 144 12.36 -13.33 10.69
C GLU A 144 11.87 -12.03 10.04
N ARG A 145 10.56 -11.78 10.06
CA ARG A 145 9.97 -10.56 9.50
C ARG A 145 10.25 -9.36 10.40
N ALA A 146 10.25 -9.56 11.72
CA ALA A 146 10.67 -8.54 12.68
C ALA A 146 12.14 -8.13 12.49
N GLN A 147 13.03 -9.06 12.11
CA GLN A 147 14.40 -8.76 11.73
C GLN A 147 14.48 -7.96 10.42
N ALA A 148 13.78 -8.41 9.38
CA ALA A 148 13.72 -7.69 8.10
C ALA A 148 13.24 -6.23 8.29
N ILE A 149 12.26 -5.99 9.15
CA ILE A 149 11.80 -4.63 9.49
C ILE A 149 12.94 -3.76 10.04
N ARG A 150 13.81 -4.30 10.91
CA ARG A 150 14.95 -3.54 11.47
C ARG A 150 15.97 -3.20 10.40
N GLU A 151 16.26 -4.13 9.50
CA GLU A 151 17.18 -3.94 8.38
C GLU A 151 16.66 -2.86 7.42
N VAL A 152 15.38 -2.93 7.04
CA VAL A 152 14.74 -1.94 6.18
C VAL A 152 14.62 -0.57 6.88
N SER A 153 14.34 -0.55 8.19
CA SER A 153 14.31 0.70 8.97
C SER A 153 15.66 1.42 8.93
N THR A 154 16.76 0.67 9.03
CA THR A 154 18.13 1.23 8.95
C THR A 154 18.37 1.94 7.61
N HIS A 155 17.88 1.35 6.51
CA HIS A 155 17.95 1.98 5.19
C HIS A 155 17.23 3.33 5.17
N TYR A 156 16.00 3.40 5.69
CA TYR A 156 15.23 4.65 5.70
C TYR A 156 15.78 5.69 6.68
N GLU A 157 16.32 5.27 7.82
CA GLU A 157 17.01 6.18 8.75
C GLU A 157 18.26 6.81 8.13
N SER A 158 18.99 6.06 7.30
CA SER A 158 20.10 6.55 6.49
C SER A 158 19.60 7.49 5.38
N LEU A 159 18.62 7.04 4.59
CA LEU A 159 18.09 7.78 3.43
C LEU A 159 17.51 9.14 3.81
N PHE A 160 16.73 9.22 4.89
CA PHE A 160 16.10 10.47 5.33
C PHE A 160 17.03 11.35 6.19
N GLY A 161 18.22 10.86 6.53
CA GLY A 161 19.26 11.57 7.27
C GLY A 161 20.32 12.21 6.37
N ASP A 162 21.56 12.22 6.88
CA ASP A 162 22.75 12.83 6.25
C ASP A 162 23.86 11.80 5.96
N ASP A 163 23.56 10.51 6.02
CA ASP A 163 24.55 9.44 5.84
C ASP A 163 25.17 9.48 4.44
N PRO A 164 26.51 9.61 4.29
CA PRO A 164 27.17 9.62 2.99
C PRO A 164 26.83 8.41 2.10
N ALA A 165 26.54 7.25 2.68
CA ALA A 165 26.23 6.03 1.94
C ALA A 165 24.95 6.13 1.08
N THR A 166 24.03 7.04 1.43
CA THR A 166 22.76 7.25 0.72
C THR A 166 22.69 8.63 0.03
N ALA A 167 23.82 9.35 -0.07
CA ALA A 167 23.87 10.69 -0.67
C ALA A 167 23.47 10.69 -2.16
N GLU A 168 24.04 9.79 -2.96
CA GLU A 168 23.69 9.66 -4.39
C GLU A 168 22.22 9.28 -4.57
N LEU A 169 21.69 8.43 -3.69
CA LEU A 169 20.28 8.03 -3.73
C LEU A 169 19.35 9.19 -3.39
N ARG A 170 19.70 10.02 -2.40
CA ARG A 170 18.97 11.26 -2.10
C ARG A 170 18.97 12.20 -3.29
N GLU A 171 20.11 12.39 -3.97
CA GLU A 171 20.18 13.22 -5.17
C GLU A 171 19.26 12.67 -6.28
N ALA A 172 19.32 11.36 -6.55
CA ALA A 172 18.45 10.70 -7.52
C ALA A 172 16.95 10.85 -7.19
N TYR A 173 16.60 10.89 -5.91
CA TYR A 173 15.23 11.10 -5.42
C TYR A 173 14.86 12.58 -5.25
N ALA A 174 15.74 13.52 -5.63
CA ALA A 174 15.59 14.96 -5.40
C ALA A 174 15.30 15.33 -3.93
N MET A 175 15.89 14.58 -3.00
CA MET A 175 15.81 14.79 -1.56
C MET A 175 16.97 15.66 -1.08
N LYS A 176 16.69 16.57 -0.15
CA LYS A 176 17.76 17.28 0.57
C LYS A 176 18.45 16.34 1.57
N ASN A 177 19.74 16.57 1.82
CA ASN A 177 20.42 16.00 2.97
C ASN A 177 19.69 16.43 4.26
N GLY A 178 19.50 15.49 5.19
CA GLY A 178 18.83 15.75 6.45
C GLY A 178 17.36 16.10 6.23
N THR A 179 16.69 15.38 5.32
CA THR A 179 15.25 15.59 5.04
C THR A 179 14.43 15.53 6.34
N VAL A 180 14.78 14.62 7.24
CA VAL A 180 14.29 14.55 8.62
C VAL A 180 15.49 14.60 9.57
N PRO A 181 15.86 15.77 10.12
CA PRO A 181 17.10 15.93 10.90
C PRO A 181 17.12 15.16 12.23
N ASP A 182 15.98 15.08 12.91
CA ASP A 182 15.86 14.40 14.19
C ASP A 182 15.83 12.88 14.02
N ALA A 183 16.71 12.17 14.75
CA ALA A 183 16.87 10.73 14.63
C ALA A 183 15.63 9.95 15.09
N GLU A 184 14.96 10.39 16.15
CA GLU A 184 13.77 9.73 16.64
C GLU A 184 12.61 9.86 15.64
N ASN A 185 12.45 11.02 15.01
CA ASN A 185 11.50 11.23 13.93
C ASN A 185 11.80 10.33 12.71
N ARG A 186 13.08 10.06 12.37
CA ARG A 186 13.44 9.09 11.32
C ARG A 186 13.06 7.67 11.70
N ARG A 187 13.33 7.27 12.94
CA ARG A 187 12.96 5.94 13.45
C ARG A 187 11.46 5.69 13.36
N VAL A 188 10.63 6.62 13.83
CA VAL A 188 9.16 6.47 13.80
C VAL A 188 8.57 6.65 12.40
N LEU A 189 9.26 7.32 11.47
CA LEU A 189 8.84 7.38 10.07
C LEU A 189 8.74 5.99 9.45
N SER A 190 9.71 5.12 9.75
CA SER A 190 9.71 3.71 9.33
C SER A 190 8.47 2.95 9.81
N ALA A 191 7.94 3.26 11.00
CA ALA A 191 6.71 2.64 11.50
C ALA A 191 5.49 2.95 10.62
N PHE A 192 5.41 4.18 10.09
CA PHE A 192 4.35 4.56 9.17
C PHE A 192 4.48 3.90 7.81
N PHE A 193 5.67 3.89 7.20
CA PHE A 193 5.91 3.22 5.92
C PHE A 193 5.69 1.71 6.01
N TRP A 194 6.13 1.10 7.11
CA TRP A 194 5.82 -0.30 7.38
C TRP A 194 4.31 -0.55 7.42
N TRP A 195 3.53 0.28 8.12
CA TRP A 195 2.07 0.08 8.19
C TRP A 195 1.40 0.22 6.83
N THR A 196 1.84 1.17 5.99
CA THR A 196 1.28 1.31 4.63
C THR A 196 1.65 0.13 3.74
N ALA A 197 2.86 -0.41 3.86
CA ALA A 197 3.29 -1.63 3.17
C ALA A 197 2.59 -2.89 3.69
N TRP A 198 2.39 -3.02 5.00
CA TRP A 198 1.64 -4.11 5.63
C TRP A 198 0.22 -4.18 5.09
N ALA A 199 -0.49 -3.04 5.03
CA ALA A 199 -1.82 -2.97 4.43
C ALA A 199 -1.81 -3.37 2.95
N ALA A 200 -0.73 -3.06 2.23
CA ALA A 200 -0.60 -3.37 0.81
C ALA A 200 -0.27 -4.85 0.52
N GLY A 201 0.40 -5.52 1.46
CA GLY A 201 0.81 -6.92 1.34
C GLY A 201 -0.12 -7.93 2.00
N THR A 202 -0.97 -7.51 2.95
CA THR A 202 -1.78 -8.40 3.80
C THR A 202 -3.21 -8.54 3.30
N GLU A 203 -3.69 -9.78 3.20
CA GLU A 203 -5.07 -10.13 2.82
C GLU A 203 -6.09 -9.61 3.82
N ARG A 204 -7.28 -9.22 3.34
CA ARG A 204 -8.40 -8.91 4.23
C ARG A 204 -8.87 -10.18 4.95
N PRO A 205 -9.50 -10.06 6.13
CA PRO A 205 -10.18 -11.19 6.75
C PRO A 205 -11.14 -11.84 5.76
N ASP A 206 -11.07 -13.17 5.64
CA ASP A 206 -11.92 -13.99 4.78
C ASP A 206 -11.88 -13.65 3.27
N ASP A 207 -10.81 -13.01 2.79
CA ASP A 207 -10.59 -12.69 1.38
C ASP A 207 -9.18 -13.14 0.93
N THR A 208 -8.95 -13.21 -0.38
CA THR A 208 -7.65 -13.48 -1.01
C THR A 208 -6.99 -12.23 -1.60
N ILE A 209 -7.61 -11.08 -1.36
CA ILE A 209 -7.20 -9.78 -1.87
C ILE A 209 -6.69 -8.93 -0.69
N THR A 210 -5.60 -8.20 -0.89
CA THR A 210 -5.04 -7.31 0.15
C THR A 210 -5.93 -6.08 0.40
N TYR A 211 -5.72 -5.37 1.52
CA TYR A 211 -6.51 -4.18 1.84
C TYR A 211 -6.50 -3.11 0.74
N THR A 212 -5.45 -3.07 -0.08
CA THR A 212 -5.26 -2.17 -1.23
C THR A 212 -5.63 -2.79 -2.59
N ASN A 213 -6.35 -3.92 -2.60
CA ASN A 213 -6.73 -4.65 -3.80
C ASN A 213 -5.56 -5.22 -4.61
N ASN A 214 -4.57 -5.83 -3.92
CA ASN A 214 -3.34 -6.39 -4.48
C ASN A 214 -2.44 -5.36 -5.18
N TRP A 215 -2.61 -4.07 -4.86
CA TRP A 215 -1.63 -3.05 -5.19
C TRP A 215 -0.58 -2.99 -4.06
N PRO A 216 0.72 -2.77 -4.34
CA PRO A 216 1.34 -2.60 -5.65
C PRO A 216 1.60 -3.95 -6.32
N HIS A 217 1.93 -3.95 -7.61
CA HIS A 217 2.42 -5.15 -8.29
C HIS A 217 3.74 -5.62 -7.65
N GLU A 218 3.70 -6.78 -7.01
CA GLU A 218 4.84 -7.39 -6.31
C GLU A 218 4.81 -8.91 -6.52
N PRO A 219 5.57 -9.43 -7.50
CA PRO A 219 5.59 -10.86 -7.84
C PRO A 219 6.04 -11.78 -6.70
N LEU A 220 6.93 -11.29 -5.81
CA LEU A 220 7.46 -12.09 -4.70
C LEU A 220 6.32 -12.53 -3.77
N ILE A 221 5.35 -11.66 -3.51
CA ILE A 221 4.17 -11.97 -2.69
C ILE A 221 2.91 -12.25 -3.53
N GLY A 222 3.05 -12.37 -4.86
CA GLY A 222 1.93 -12.68 -5.76
C GLY A 222 0.88 -11.58 -5.86
N ASN A 223 1.23 -10.32 -5.57
CA ASN A 223 0.32 -9.20 -5.80
C ASN A 223 0.12 -8.99 -7.30
N LYS A 224 -1.05 -9.40 -7.77
CA LYS A 224 -1.52 -9.28 -9.14
C LYS A 224 -2.95 -8.73 -9.16
N PRO A 225 -3.37 -8.04 -10.23
CA PRO A 225 -4.73 -7.51 -10.33
C PRO A 225 -5.76 -8.62 -10.10
N PRO A 226 -6.74 -8.42 -9.20
CA PRO A 226 -7.78 -9.41 -8.96
C PRO A 226 -8.69 -9.55 -10.18
N ALA A 227 -9.37 -10.70 -10.30
CA ALA A 227 -10.26 -10.98 -11.43
C ALA A 227 -11.38 -9.92 -11.59
N SER A 228 -11.85 -9.37 -10.46
CA SER A 228 -12.83 -8.28 -10.42
C SER A 228 -12.35 -7.02 -11.14
N THR A 229 -11.06 -6.68 -11.06
CA THR A 229 -10.48 -5.52 -11.76
C THR A 229 -10.59 -5.67 -13.28
N PHE A 230 -10.34 -6.87 -13.82
CA PHE A 230 -10.49 -7.12 -15.26
C PHE A 230 -11.95 -7.02 -15.71
N LEU A 231 -12.87 -7.60 -14.94
CA LEU A 231 -14.31 -7.56 -15.25
C LEU A 231 -14.84 -6.11 -15.31
N TRP A 232 -14.55 -5.30 -14.30
CA TRP A 232 -15.02 -3.92 -14.25
C TRP A 232 -14.33 -3.01 -15.27
N SER A 233 -13.07 -3.30 -15.62
CA SER A 233 -12.38 -2.60 -16.71
C SER A 233 -13.03 -2.87 -18.07
N ALA A 234 -13.46 -4.11 -18.33
CA ALA A 234 -14.18 -4.42 -19.56
C ALA A 234 -15.55 -3.71 -19.60
N PHE A 235 -16.31 -3.76 -18.50
CA PHE A 235 -17.60 -3.08 -18.42
C PHE A 235 -17.49 -1.55 -18.58
N SER A 236 -16.47 -0.91 -17.99
CA SER A 236 -16.31 0.54 -18.11
C SER A 236 -16.09 0.97 -19.56
N VAL A 237 -15.26 0.24 -20.32
CA VAL A 237 -15.03 0.50 -21.75
C VAL A 237 -16.30 0.24 -22.55
N THR A 238 -17.02 -0.86 -22.28
CA THR A 238 -18.31 -1.13 -22.95
C THR A 238 -19.33 -0.03 -22.68
N PHE A 239 -19.49 0.42 -21.44
CA PHE A 239 -20.43 1.50 -21.10
C PHE A 239 -20.03 2.84 -21.70
N LEU A 240 -18.73 3.14 -21.78
CA LEU A 240 -18.24 4.33 -22.47
C LEU A 240 -18.64 4.32 -23.95
N LEU A 241 -18.34 3.23 -24.66
CA LEU A 241 -18.66 3.11 -26.09
C LEU A 241 -20.16 3.13 -26.34
N ALA A 242 -20.94 2.41 -25.53
CA ALA A 242 -22.39 2.43 -25.60
C ALA A 242 -22.96 3.83 -25.31
N GLY A 243 -22.43 4.53 -24.31
CA GLY A 243 -22.82 5.89 -23.96
C GLY A 243 -22.57 6.89 -25.10
N ILE A 244 -21.38 6.85 -25.72
CA ILE A 244 -21.04 7.68 -26.89
C ILE A 244 -21.97 7.36 -28.05
N GLY A 245 -22.17 6.08 -28.37
CA GLY A 245 -23.02 5.65 -29.47
C GLY A 245 -24.49 6.04 -29.29
N LEU A 246 -25.05 5.81 -28.11
CA LEU A 246 -26.44 6.16 -27.80
C LEU A 246 -26.67 7.68 -27.79
N LEU A 247 -25.74 8.46 -27.24
CA LEU A 247 -25.83 9.91 -27.25
C LEU A 247 -25.74 10.47 -28.67
N GLY A 248 -24.80 9.97 -29.47
CA GLY A 248 -24.66 10.34 -30.88
C GLY A 248 -25.90 10.00 -31.71
N TRP A 249 -26.44 8.79 -31.55
CA TRP A 249 -27.69 8.37 -32.19
C TRP A 249 -28.87 9.25 -31.77
N HIS A 250 -29.05 9.47 -30.46
CA HIS A 250 -30.12 10.30 -29.95
C HIS A 250 -30.06 11.71 -30.56
N HIS A 251 -28.87 12.32 -30.60
CA HIS A 251 -28.67 13.64 -31.20
C HIS A 251 -29.05 13.67 -32.68
N ALA A 252 -28.64 12.67 -33.47
CA ALA A 252 -28.90 12.60 -34.91
C ALA A 252 -30.38 12.37 -35.29
N VAL A 253 -31.20 11.84 -34.38
CA VAL A 253 -32.63 11.55 -34.64
C VAL A 253 -33.55 12.60 -33.99
N THR A 254 -33.07 13.35 -33.00
CA THR A 254 -33.87 14.36 -32.27
C THR A 254 -33.57 15.81 -32.67
N HIS A 255 -32.55 16.02 -33.50
CA HIS A 255 -32.26 17.26 -34.22
C HIS A 255 -32.18 17.00 -35.73
#